data_AF-A0A0J6ECB8-F1
#
_entry.id   AF-A0A0J6ECB8-F1
#
_cell.length_a   1.000
_cell.length_b   1.000
_cell.length_c   1.000
_cell.angle_alpha   90.00
_cell.angle_beta   90.00
_cell.angle_gamma   90.00
#
_symmetry.space_group_name_H-M   'P 1'
#
loop_
_entity.id
_entity.type
_entity.pdbx_description
1 polymer ?
#
loop_
_entity_poly.entity_id
_entity_poly.type
_entity_poly.pdbx_seq_one_letter_code
_entity_poly.pdbx_strand_id
1 'polypeptide(L)' 'MDLPAGVHQLCSCGRSRHGWFCDGAHLGSGRVSYELRLSEPATVPMCRCGRSHRYPLCDGSHDAPMRRAWWRWKRQG' A
#
# COMPACT_ATOMS: atom_id res chain seq x y z
N MET A 1 8.50 -5.03 7.66
CA MET A 1 8.08 -6.41 7.95
C MET A 1 9.10 -7.31 7.32
N ASP A 2 9.70 -8.18 8.10
CA ASP A 2 10.73 -9.08 7.61
C ASP A 2 10.07 -10.24 6.89
N LEU A 3 10.49 -10.50 5.65
CA LEU A 3 9.97 -11.58 4.81
C LEU A 3 11.14 -12.44 4.32
N PRO A 4 10.97 -13.78 4.25
CA PRO A 4 11.95 -14.65 3.63
C PRO A 4 11.98 -14.46 2.10
N ALA A 5 13.01 -15.01 1.46
CA ALA A 5 13.04 -15.16 0.01
C ALA A 5 11.81 -15.93 -0.49
N GLY A 6 11.38 -15.64 -1.71
CA GLY A 6 10.26 -16.31 -2.36
C GLY A 6 9.20 -15.35 -2.90
N VAL A 7 8.04 -15.91 -3.22
CA VAL A 7 6.89 -15.18 -3.77
C VAL A 7 5.83 -15.01 -2.69
N HIS A 8 5.48 -13.76 -2.40
CA HIS A 8 4.48 -13.38 -1.40
C HIS A 8 3.29 -12.72 -2.07
N GLN A 9 2.09 -13.19 -1.78
CA GLN A 9 0.84 -12.56 -2.22
C GLN A 9 0.36 -11.60 -1.13
N LEU A 10 0.44 -10.30 -1.41
CA LEU A 10 0.09 -9.24 -0.47
C LEU A 10 -1.31 -8.70 -0.76
N CYS A 11 -2.01 -8.32 0.30
CA CYS A 11 -3.33 -7.72 0.21
C CYS A 11 -3.21 -6.29 -0.30
N SER A 12 -3.70 -6.03 -1.52
CA SER A 12 -3.84 -4.68 -2.07
C SER A 12 -5.26 -4.11 -1.90
N CYS A 13 -6.20 -4.90 -1.40
CA CYS A 13 -7.62 -4.54 -1.36
C CYS A 13 -8.11 -3.94 -0.03
N GLY A 14 -7.33 -4.08 1.05
CA GLY A 14 -7.68 -3.61 2.39
C GLY A 14 -8.76 -4.45 3.09
N ARG A 15 -9.16 -5.61 2.54
CA ARG A 15 -10.22 -6.47 3.10
C ARG A 15 -9.71 -7.76 3.76
N SER A 16 -8.41 -8.03 3.67
CA SER A 16 -7.82 -9.23 4.25
C SER A 16 -7.96 -9.22 5.77
N ARG A 17 -8.24 -10.39 6.34
CA ARG A 17 -8.22 -10.65 7.78
C ARG A 17 -6.89 -11.21 8.25
N HIS A 18 -5.97 -11.51 7.33
CA HIS A 18 -4.62 -12.01 7.61
C HIS A 18 -3.57 -10.91 7.46
N GLY A 19 -3.88 -9.72 7.97
CA GLY A 19 -3.00 -8.56 7.94
C GLY A 19 -2.60 -8.18 6.51
N TRP A 20 -1.29 -8.19 6.25
CA TRP A 20 -0.71 -7.77 4.97
C TRP A 20 -0.79 -8.81 3.86
N PHE A 21 -1.15 -10.04 4.16
CA PHE A 21 -1.18 -11.14 3.20
C PHE A 21 -2.56 -11.26 2.54
N CYS A 22 -2.58 -11.70 1.29
CA CYS A 22 -3.82 -11.96 0.58
C CYS A 22 -4.46 -13.28 1.08
N ASP A 23 -5.74 -13.22 1.42
CA ASP A 23 -6.57 -14.34 1.88
C ASP A 23 -7.77 -14.62 0.95
N GLY A 24 -7.79 -13.97 -0.23
CA GLY A 24 -8.89 -14.08 -1.20
C GLY A 24 -10.05 -13.10 -0.97
N ALA A 25 -10.03 -12.27 0.07
CA ALA A 25 -11.12 -11.30 0.34
C ALA A 25 -11.32 -10.22 -0.76
N HIS A 26 -10.45 -10.18 -1.76
CA HIS A 26 -10.56 -9.27 -2.91
C HIS A 26 -11.55 -9.77 -3.98
N LEU A 27 -11.98 -11.03 -3.95
CA LEU A 27 -12.91 -11.58 -4.94
C LEU A 27 -14.21 -10.76 -5.01
N GLY A 28 -14.67 -10.45 -6.22
CA GLY A 28 -15.83 -9.59 -6.48
C GLY A 28 -15.60 -8.08 -6.29
N SER A 29 -14.40 -7.64 -5.89
CA SER A 29 -14.09 -6.21 -5.71
C SER A 29 -13.49 -5.52 -6.94
N GLY A 30 -13.16 -6.28 -7.99
CA GLY A 30 -12.40 -5.78 -9.14
C GLY A 30 -10.92 -5.46 -8.84
N ARG A 31 -10.43 -5.72 -7.62
CA ARG A 31 -9.03 -5.58 -7.22
C ARG A 31 -8.31 -6.93 -7.29
N VAL A 32 -6.99 -6.89 -7.47
CA VAL A 32 -6.11 -8.07 -7.56
C VAL A 32 -5.12 -8.12 -6.40
N SER A 33 -4.57 -9.28 -6.06
CA SER A 33 -3.44 -9.37 -5.11
C SER A 33 -2.19 -8.69 -5.67
N TYR A 34 -1.30 -8.26 -4.78
CA TYR A 34 0.02 -7.75 -5.17
C TYR A 34 1.06 -8.85 -4.98
N GLU A 35 1.71 -9.26 -6.07
CA GLU A 35 2.80 -10.23 -6.00
C GLU A 35 4.13 -9.54 -5.70
N LEU A 36 4.78 -9.94 -4.60
CA LEU A 36 6.13 -9.53 -4.26
C LEU A 36 7.08 -10.71 -4.42
N ARG A 37 8.13 -10.55 -5.23
CA ARG A 37 9.21 -11.54 -5.39
C ARG A 37 10.47 -11.03 -4.71
N LEU A 38 11.03 -11.85 -3.82
CA LEU A 38 12.28 -11.57 -3.12
C LEU A 38 13.29 -12.69 -3.45
N SER A 39 14.48 -12.32 -3.93
CA SER A 39 15.57 -13.27 -4.16
C SER A 39 16.25 -13.73 -2.86
N GLU A 40 16.16 -12.92 -1.82
CA GLU A 40 16.76 -13.13 -0.51
C GLU A 40 15.83 -12.56 0.59
N PRO A 41 16.00 -12.95 1.87
CA PRO A 41 15.24 -12.35 2.96
C PRO A 41 15.43 -10.83 3.03
N ALA A 42 14.36 -10.08 3.24
CA ALA A 42 14.41 -8.62 3.27
C ALA A 42 13.37 -8.02 4.22
N THR A 43 13.71 -6.85 4.78
CA THR A 43 12.74 -6.00 5.48
C THR A 43 11.96 -5.18 4.45
N VAL A 44 10.67 -5.48 4.32
CA VAL A 44 9.78 -4.81 3.37
C VAL A 44 8.95 -3.75 4.08
N PRO A 45 9.00 -2.48 3.67
CA PRO A 45 8.21 -1.41 4.28
C PRO A 45 6.78 -1.46 3.75
N MET A 46 5.81 -1.65 4.66
CA MET A 46 4.39 -1.75 4.31
C MET A 46 3.68 -0.40 4.47
N CYS A 47 2.79 -0.07 3.55
CA CYS A 47 2.02 1.17 3.59
C CYS A 47 0.90 1.09 4.63
N ARG A 48 0.99 1.91 5.68
CA ARG A 48 -0.06 2.04 6.70
C ARG A 48 -0.99 3.24 6.49
N CYS A 49 -0.61 4.18 5.62
CA CYS A 49 -1.35 5.42 5.41
C CYS A 49 -2.44 5.33 4.33
N GLY A 50 -2.40 4.29 3.48
CA GLY A 50 -3.32 4.11 2.35
C GLY A 50 -3.09 5.06 1.16
N ARG A 51 -1.99 5.83 1.14
CA ARG A 51 -1.69 6.84 0.11
C ARG A 51 -0.62 6.43 -0.90
N SER A 52 0.01 5.27 -0.71
CA SER A 52 1.07 4.83 -1.61
C SER A 52 0.53 4.57 -3.01
N HIS A 53 1.28 4.99 -4.02
CA HIS A 53 1.05 4.67 -5.42
C HIS A 53 1.49 3.24 -5.76
N ARG A 54 2.26 2.62 -4.86
CA ARG A 54 2.70 1.22 -4.90
C ARG A 54 2.03 0.37 -3.81
N TYR A 55 0.83 0.78 -3.36
CA TYR A 55 0.09 0.05 -2.33
C TYR A 55 -0.01 -1.45 -2.70
N PRO A 56 0.36 -2.37 -1.78
CA PRO A 56 0.47 -2.20 -0.33
C PRO A 56 1.86 -1.83 0.22
N LEU A 57 2.85 -1.57 -0.63
CA LEU A 57 4.20 -1.20 -0.21
C LEU A 57 4.27 0.28 0.15
N CYS A 58 5.16 0.66 1.08
CA CYS A 58 5.43 2.07 1.36
C CYS A 58 6.34 2.68 0.29
N ASP A 59 6.03 3.89 -0.15
CA ASP A 59 6.83 4.67 -1.12
C ASP A 59 7.08 6.11 -0.65
N GLY A 60 6.85 6.42 0.63
CA GLY A 60 7.01 7.77 1.18
C GLY A 60 5.83 8.72 0.93
N SER A 61 4.78 8.32 0.20
CA SER A 61 3.64 9.21 -0.11
C SER A 61 2.85 9.70 1.12
N HIS A 62 3.15 9.23 2.33
CA HIS A 62 2.55 9.75 3.56
C HIS A 62 3.04 11.15 3.93
N ASP A 63 4.24 11.53 3.50
CA ASP A 63 4.85 12.83 3.81
C ASP A 63 4.35 13.94 2.87
N ALA A 64 3.76 13.55 1.73
CA ALA A 64 3.18 14.51 0.81
C ALA A 64 2.01 15.24 1.50
N PRO A 65 2.02 16.59 1.52
CA PRO A 65 0.88 17.34 2.01
C PRO A 65 -0.33 16.98 1.15
N MET A 66 -1.43 16.57 1.79
CA MET A 66 -2.67 16.28 1.07
C MET A 66 -2.98 17.49 0.20
N ARG A 67 -3.08 17.32 -1.12
CA ARG A 67 -3.50 18.37 -2.06
C ARG A 67 -4.97 18.72 -1.80
N ARG A 68 -5.21 19.45 -0.73
CA ARG A 68 -6.37 20.30 -0.48
C ARG A 68 -5.86 21.53 0.22
N ALA A 69 -5.22 22.41 -0.54
CA ALA A 69 -5.08 23.80 -0.13
C ALA A 69 -6.15 24.63 -0.85
N TRP A 70 -7.42 24.35 -0.55
CA TRP A 70 -8.52 25.26 -0.92
C TRP A 70 -8.27 26.67 -0.32
N TRP A 71 -7.46 26.75 0.75
CA TRP A 71 -6.94 27.97 1.39
C TRP A 71 -5.77 28.68 0.68
N ARG A 72 -5.16 28.12 -0.36
CA ARG A 72 -4.15 28.85 -1.18
C ARG A 72 -4.78 29.74 -2.25
N TRP A 73 -6.07 29.59 -2.54
CA TRP A 73 -6.81 30.40 -3.52
C TRP A 73 -7.49 31.63 -2.90
N LYS A 74 -7.65 31.71 -1.57
CA LYS A 74 -8.30 32.83 -0.86
C LYS A 74 -7.34 33.91 -0.30
N ARG A 75 -6.07 33.91 -0.70
CA ARG A 75 -5.07 34.91 -0.25
C ARG A 75 -4.51 35.80 -1.37
N GLN A 76 -5.10 35.73 -2.57
CA GLN A 76 -4.79 36.59 -3.72
C GLN A 76 -6.04 37.31 -4.23
N GLY A 77 -7.00 37.58 -3.35
CA GLY A 77 -8.20 38.37 -3.60
C GLY A 77 -8.65 39.00 -2.31
#